data_AF-A0A833DI32-F1
#
_entry.id   AF-A0A833DI32-F1
#
_cell.length_a   1.000
_cell.length_b   1.000
_cell.length_c   1.000
_cell.angle_alpha   90.00
_cell.angle_beta   90.00
_cell.angle_gamma   90.00
#
_symmetry.space_group_name_H-M   'P 1'
#
loop_
_entity.id
_entity.type
_entity.pdbx_description
1 polymer ?
#
loop_
_entity_poly.entity_id
_entity_poly.type
_entity_poly.pdbx_seq_one_letter_code
_entity_poly.pdbx_strand_id
1 'polypeptide(L)'
;MDPSTFDLFHHAQRILCRCPNPDCGEISRLSKIDIKSGKESKPTWLDEYEDNMDDYYEDMGEYERTKEDEKAKLTVKGRKQVAKDVKKIMKKSLLPNYQKIMNYDPYDIKVIGNPVDLVVFDGATKIKEKVKLSGARSLTKKDVVKEVVLLSKKTSNPYLKKLHKSIDEVIQNKEYEWKTAEVLEGNIEFK
;
A
#
# COMPACT_ATOMS: atom_id res chain seq x y z
N MET A 1 0.92 24.14 -48.74
CA MET A 1 -0.55 24.14 -48.79
C MET A 1 -0.96 25.05 -49.92
N ASP A 2 -1.74 24.57 -50.88
CA ASP A 2 -2.22 25.41 -51.97
C ASP A 2 -3.09 26.55 -51.43
N PRO A 3 -2.96 27.79 -51.95
CA PRO A 3 -3.80 28.93 -51.55
C PRO A 3 -5.30 28.61 -51.61
N SER A 4 -5.69 27.76 -52.57
CA SER A 4 -7.07 27.34 -52.82
C SER A 4 -7.71 26.61 -51.64
N THR A 5 -6.94 25.84 -50.86
CA THR A 5 -7.49 25.05 -49.75
C THR A 5 -7.75 25.95 -48.54
N PHE A 6 -6.85 26.90 -48.27
CA PHE A 6 -6.99 27.86 -47.17
C PHE A 6 -8.18 28.80 -47.40
N ASP A 7 -8.34 29.28 -48.64
CA ASP A 7 -9.50 30.09 -49.02
C ASP A 7 -10.81 29.32 -48.88
N LEU A 8 -10.83 28.03 -49.23
CA LEU A 8 -12.01 27.16 -49.06
C LEU A 8 -12.45 27.08 -47.58
N PHE A 9 -11.51 26.93 -46.64
CA PHE A 9 -11.82 26.90 -45.20
C PHE A 9 -12.43 28.22 -44.71
N HIS A 10 -11.90 29.36 -45.15
CA HIS A 10 -12.46 30.67 -44.80
C HIS A 10 -13.84 30.90 -45.42
N HIS A 11 -14.07 30.42 -46.65
CA HIS A 11 -15.39 30.46 -47.27
C HIS A 11 -16.40 29.57 -46.53
N ALA A 12 -16.01 28.37 -46.09
CA ALA A 12 -16.87 27.47 -45.32
C ALA A 12 -17.31 28.05 -43.97
N GLN A 13 -16.53 28.95 -43.36
CA GLN A 13 -16.94 29.67 -42.14
C GLN A 13 -17.95 30.80 -42.40
N ARG A 14 -18.08 31.27 -43.65
CA ARG A 14 -18.97 32.37 -44.05
C ARG A 14 -20.31 31.89 -44.63
N ILE A 15 -20.34 30.68 -45.19
CA ILE A 15 -21.55 30.10 -45.76
C ILE A 15 -22.49 29.66 -44.63
N LEU A 16 -23.70 30.20 -44.61
CA LEU A 16 -24.79 29.80 -43.73
C LEU A 16 -25.70 28.82 -44.47
N CYS A 17 -25.92 27.65 -43.87
CA CYS A 17 -26.79 26.61 -44.41
C CYS A 17 -27.98 26.45 -43.47
N ARG A 18 -29.17 26.30 -44.05
CA ARG A 18 -30.40 25.99 -43.32
C ARG A 18 -30.62 24.49 -43.33
N CYS A 19 -30.98 23.92 -42.18
CA CYS A 19 -31.34 22.51 -42.10
C CYS A 19 -32.51 22.20 -43.07
N PRO A 20 -32.38 21.18 -43.94
CA PRO A 20 -33.42 20.83 -44.90
C PRO A 20 -34.64 20.15 -44.27
N ASN A 21 -34.55 19.71 -42.99
CA ASN A 21 -35.68 19.16 -42.26
C ASN A 21 -36.66 20.30 -41.88
N PRO A 22 -37.93 20.27 -42.35
CA PRO A 22 -38.91 21.36 -42.15
C PRO A 22 -39.18 21.70 -40.67
N ASP A 23 -38.98 20.74 -39.75
CA ASP A 23 -39.21 20.93 -38.31
C ASP A 23 -38.01 21.49 -37.55
N CYS A 24 -36.80 21.45 -38.15
CA CYS A 24 -35.56 21.84 -37.47
C CYS A 24 -35.26 23.34 -37.61
N GLY A 25 -35.42 23.90 -38.81
CA GLY A 25 -35.30 25.35 -39.07
C GLY A 25 -33.96 26.02 -38.75
N GLU A 26 -33.00 25.29 -38.17
CA GLU A 26 -31.74 25.81 -37.63
C GLU A 26 -30.79 26.26 -38.75
N ILE A 27 -30.12 27.40 -38.53
CA ILE A 27 -29.14 27.97 -39.45
C ILE A 27 -27.76 27.77 -38.85
N SER A 28 -26.94 26.95 -39.51
CA SER A 28 -25.58 26.61 -39.09
C SER A 28 -24.58 27.02 -40.16
N ARG A 29 -23.35 27.36 -39.75
CA ARG A 29 -22.25 27.59 -40.68
C ARG A 29 -21.84 26.27 -41.32
N LEU A 30 -21.49 26.26 -42.60
CA LEU A 30 -21.05 25.06 -43.31
C LEU A 30 -19.91 24.33 -42.58
N SER A 31 -18.96 25.08 -42.02
CA SER A 31 -17.85 24.51 -41.24
C SER A 31 -18.26 23.78 -39.95
N LYS A 32 -19.50 23.95 -39.47
CA LYS A 32 -20.02 23.32 -38.25
C LYS A 32 -20.96 22.15 -38.56
N ILE A 33 -21.25 21.91 -39.84
CA ILE A 33 -22.16 20.84 -40.25
C ILE A 33 -21.34 19.58 -40.43
N ASP A 34 -21.69 18.56 -39.66
CA ASP A 34 -21.15 17.22 -39.81
C ASP A 34 -21.90 16.52 -40.96
N ILE A 35 -21.39 16.68 -42.19
CA ILE A 35 -21.98 16.08 -43.39
C ILE A 35 -21.64 14.60 -43.41
N LYS A 36 -22.54 13.77 -42.89
CA LYS A 36 -22.43 12.32 -42.99
C LYS A 36 -23.11 11.84 -44.25
N SER A 37 -22.34 11.18 -45.11
CA SER A 37 -22.88 10.32 -46.17
C SER A 37 -23.70 9.21 -45.52
N GLY A 38 -24.95 8.97 -45.94
CA GLY A 38 -25.75 7.82 -45.48
C GLY A 38 -25.21 6.46 -45.96
N LYS A 39 -24.10 6.47 -46.69
CA LYS A 39 -23.33 5.28 -47.09
C LYS A 39 -22.05 5.25 -46.28
N GLU A 40 -21.74 4.10 -45.72
CA GLU A 40 -20.47 3.81 -45.07
C GLU A 40 -19.33 4.07 -46.07
N SER A 41 -18.40 4.95 -45.70
CA SER A 41 -17.22 5.23 -46.51
C SER A 41 -16.27 4.04 -46.44
N LYS A 42 -15.46 3.85 -47.48
CA LYS A 42 -14.36 2.90 -47.37
C LYS A 42 -13.41 3.37 -46.26
N PRO A 43 -12.87 2.44 -45.45
CA PRO A 43 -11.90 2.80 -44.43
C PRO A 43 -10.74 3.55 -45.08
N THR A 44 -10.34 4.61 -44.42
CA THR A 44 -9.23 5.45 -44.79
C THR A 44 -8.00 5.03 -43.98
N TRP A 45 -6.82 5.48 -44.42
CA TRP A 45 -5.60 5.30 -43.66
C TRP A 45 -5.67 5.88 -42.23
N LEU A 46 -6.50 6.92 -42.01
CA LEU A 46 -6.67 7.49 -40.67
C LEU A 46 -7.45 6.54 -39.76
N ASP A 47 -8.50 5.91 -40.28
CA ASP A 47 -9.27 4.91 -39.53
C ASP A 47 -8.37 3.73 -39.15
N GLU A 48 -7.57 3.22 -40.10
CA GLU A 48 -6.58 2.17 -39.82
C GLU A 48 -5.53 2.61 -38.78
N TYR A 49 -5.07 3.86 -38.82
CA TYR A 49 -4.11 4.37 -37.84
C TYR A 49 -4.71 4.49 -36.44
N GLU A 50 -5.95 4.98 -36.33
CA GLU A 50 -6.67 5.10 -35.06
C GLU A 50 -6.90 3.71 -34.45
N ASP A 51 -7.37 2.74 -35.23
CA ASP A 51 -7.55 1.35 -34.78
C ASP A 51 -6.23 0.75 -34.26
N ASN A 52 -5.12 0.93 -34.99
CA ASN A 52 -3.80 0.45 -34.55
C ASN A 52 -3.30 1.13 -33.28
N MET A 53 -3.62 2.41 -33.07
CA MET A 53 -3.24 3.14 -31.86
C MET A 53 -4.05 2.68 -30.65
N ASP A 54 -5.35 2.43 -30.84
CA ASP A 54 -6.21 1.89 -29.79
C ASP A 54 -5.74 0.50 -29.36
N ASP A 55 -5.48 -0.40 -30.31
CA ASP A 55 -4.90 -1.74 -30.05
C ASP A 55 -3.58 -1.62 -29.27
N TYR A 56 -2.69 -0.71 -29.68
CA TYR A 56 -1.41 -0.48 -29.00
C TYR A 56 -1.59 -0.04 -27.54
N TYR A 57 -2.53 0.86 -27.26
CA TYR A 57 -2.79 1.31 -25.89
C TYR A 57 -3.45 0.23 -25.03
N GLU A 58 -4.34 -0.58 -25.60
CA GLU A 58 -4.92 -1.74 -24.92
C GLU A 58 -3.84 -2.77 -24.53
N ASP A 59 -2.98 -3.14 -25.48
CA ASP A 59 -1.84 -4.04 -25.25
C ASP A 59 -0.88 -3.48 -24.19
N MET A 60 -0.59 -2.18 -24.23
CA MET A 60 0.26 -1.54 -23.23
C MET A 60 -0.38 -1.61 -21.84
N GLY A 61 -1.69 -1.37 -21.74
CA GLY A 61 -2.44 -1.49 -20.50
C GLY A 61 -2.49 -2.93 -19.96
N GLU A 62 -2.56 -3.94 -20.82
CA GLU A 62 -2.41 -5.35 -20.43
C GLU A 62 -1.00 -5.68 -19.93
N TYR A 63 0.03 -5.21 -20.63
CA TYR A 63 1.42 -5.38 -20.21
C TYR A 63 1.70 -4.74 -18.84
N GLU A 64 1.20 -3.53 -18.59
CA GLU A 64 1.36 -2.87 -17.29
C GLU A 64 0.67 -3.65 -16.18
N ARG A 65 -0.59 -4.09 -16.38
CA ARG A 65 -1.32 -4.90 -15.41
C ARG A 65 -0.61 -6.20 -15.09
N THR A 66 -0.17 -6.94 -16.11
CA THR A 66 0.55 -8.21 -15.93
C THR A 66 1.88 -8.00 -15.18
N LYS A 67 2.62 -6.94 -15.51
CA LYS A 67 3.86 -6.56 -14.81
C LYS A 67 3.62 -6.20 -13.35
N GLU A 68 2.54 -5.48 -13.03
CA GLU A 68 2.17 -5.17 -11.65
C GLU A 68 1.80 -6.43 -10.87
N ASP A 69 1.02 -7.33 -11.47
CA ASP A 69 0.66 -8.61 -10.89
C ASP A 69 1.89 -9.49 -10.62
N GLU A 70 2.83 -9.55 -11.56
CA GLU A 70 4.09 -10.27 -11.37
C GLU A 70 4.94 -9.66 -10.25
N LYS A 71 5.07 -8.34 -10.21
CA LYS A 71 5.75 -7.64 -9.11
C LYS A 71 5.11 -7.93 -7.77
N ALA A 72 3.77 -7.94 -7.68
CA ALA A 72 3.05 -8.28 -6.46
C ALA A 72 3.34 -9.74 -6.03
N LYS A 73 3.29 -10.69 -6.96
CA LYS A 73 3.64 -12.10 -6.72
C LYS A 73 5.09 -12.25 -6.22
N LEU A 74 6.04 -11.57 -6.85
CA LEU A 74 7.45 -11.58 -6.45
C LEU A 74 7.66 -10.94 -5.08
N THR A 75 6.95 -9.85 -4.79
CA THR A 75 7.02 -9.16 -3.49
C THR A 75 6.55 -10.08 -2.36
N VAL A 76 5.44 -10.81 -2.55
CA VAL A 76 4.95 -11.78 -1.57
C VAL A 76 5.96 -12.93 -1.37
N LYS A 77 6.57 -13.44 -2.45
CA LYS A 77 7.64 -14.43 -2.36
C LYS A 77 8.85 -13.91 -1.59
N GLY A 78 9.29 -12.69 -1.88
CA GLY A 78 10.39 -12.02 -1.20
C GLY A 78 10.14 -11.86 0.31
N ARG A 79 8.94 -11.39 0.70
CA ARG A 79 8.56 -11.26 2.11
C ARG A 79 8.59 -12.60 2.85
N LYS A 80 8.07 -13.67 2.24
CA LYS A 80 8.12 -15.03 2.82
C LYS A 80 9.55 -15.52 2.99
N GLN A 81 10.44 -15.21 2.04
CA GLN A 81 11.85 -15.59 2.11
C GLN A 81 12.57 -14.83 3.21
N VAL A 82 12.38 -13.51 3.30
CA VAL A 82 12.94 -12.67 4.38
C VAL A 82 12.54 -13.20 5.76
N ALA A 83 11.27 -13.54 5.97
CA ALA A 83 10.81 -14.09 7.26
C ALA A 83 11.56 -15.39 7.65
N LYS A 84 11.86 -16.26 6.67
CA LYS A 84 12.64 -17.48 6.91
C LYS A 84 14.10 -17.15 7.21
N ASP A 85 14.68 -16.22 6.47
CA ASP A 85 16.08 -15.85 6.63
C ASP A 85 16.34 -15.14 7.96
N VAL A 86 15.44 -14.26 8.40
CA VAL A 86 15.48 -13.64 9.73
C VAL A 86 15.46 -14.70 10.82
N LYS A 87 14.56 -15.68 10.75
CA LYS A 87 14.53 -16.81 11.72
C LYS A 87 15.84 -17.62 11.69
N LYS A 88 16.42 -17.85 10.51
CA LYS A 88 17.68 -18.58 10.36
C LYS A 88 18.86 -17.81 10.98
N ILE A 89 18.95 -16.50 10.73
CA ILE A 89 19.98 -15.62 11.31
C ILE A 89 19.81 -15.59 12.83
N MET A 90 18.60 -15.35 13.30
CA MET A 90 18.29 -15.32 14.74
C MET A 90 18.68 -16.63 15.43
N LYS A 91 18.37 -17.79 14.85
CA LYS A 91 18.78 -19.09 15.39
C LYS A 91 20.31 -19.25 15.49
N LYS A 92 21.07 -18.68 14.55
CA LYS A 92 22.54 -18.75 14.56
C LYS A 92 23.16 -17.74 15.52
N SER A 93 22.57 -16.56 15.65
CA SER A 93 23.12 -15.43 16.42
C SER A 93 22.70 -15.44 17.88
N LEU A 94 21.57 -16.04 18.23
CA LEU A 94 21.10 -16.08 19.62
C LEU A 94 21.91 -17.06 20.46
N LEU A 95 22.20 -16.64 21.70
CA LEU A 95 22.73 -17.53 22.72
C LEU A 95 21.75 -18.70 22.99
N PRO A 96 22.23 -19.90 23.33
CA PRO A 96 21.38 -21.06 23.61
C PRO A 96 20.25 -20.77 24.61
N ASN A 97 20.53 -19.92 25.61
CA ASN A 97 19.58 -19.51 26.65
C ASN A 97 18.36 -18.77 26.10
N TYR A 98 18.45 -18.20 24.90
CA TYR A 98 17.39 -17.46 24.23
C TYR A 98 16.72 -18.24 23.10
N GLN A 99 17.01 -19.53 22.92
CA GLN A 99 16.40 -20.32 21.85
C GLN A 99 14.86 -20.43 21.97
N LYS A 100 14.31 -20.37 23.19
CA LYS A 100 12.85 -20.38 23.40
C LYS A 100 12.14 -19.17 22.78
N ILE A 101 12.87 -18.10 22.50
CA ILE A 101 12.35 -16.89 21.83
C ILE A 101 11.93 -17.17 20.39
N MET A 102 12.47 -18.21 19.75
CA MET A 102 12.16 -18.59 18.37
C MET A 102 10.68 -18.95 18.12
N ASN A 103 9.90 -19.16 19.19
CA ASN A 103 8.46 -19.40 19.10
C ASN A 103 7.66 -18.13 18.82
N TYR A 104 8.23 -16.95 19.10
CA TYR A 104 7.61 -15.66 18.86
C TYR A 104 7.97 -15.10 17.49
N ASP A 105 7.20 -14.12 17.03
CA ASP A 105 7.56 -13.35 15.83
C ASP A 105 8.83 -12.51 16.12
N PRO A 106 9.89 -12.62 15.29
CA PRO A 106 11.08 -11.78 15.42
C PRO A 106 10.78 -10.28 15.54
N TYR A 107 9.73 -9.80 14.88
CA TYR A 107 9.37 -8.37 14.86
C TYR A 107 8.64 -7.91 16.13
N ASP A 108 8.07 -8.82 16.90
CA ASP A 108 7.41 -8.56 18.18
C ASP A 108 8.41 -8.41 19.34
N ILE A 109 9.67 -8.76 19.12
CA ILE A 109 10.73 -8.70 20.12
C ILE A 109 11.42 -7.33 20.08
N LYS A 110 11.65 -6.75 21.25
CA LYS A 110 12.37 -5.50 21.44
C LYS A 110 13.42 -5.65 22.53
N VAL A 111 14.55 -4.98 22.34
CA VAL A 111 15.61 -4.90 23.36
C VAL A 111 15.27 -3.75 24.30
N ILE A 112 15.21 -4.03 25.60
CA ILE A 112 15.09 -3.00 26.64
C ILE A 112 16.43 -2.82 27.36
N GLY A 113 17.16 -3.92 27.59
CA GLY A 113 18.44 -3.92 28.30
C GLY A 113 18.28 -4.12 29.81
N ASN A 114 19.37 -3.99 30.56
CA ASN A 114 19.37 -4.27 32.01
C ASN A 114 18.29 -3.45 32.75
N PRO A 115 17.40 -4.05 33.57
CA PRO A 115 17.43 -5.43 34.10
C PRO A 115 16.73 -6.52 33.31
N VAL A 116 15.99 -6.18 32.26
CA VAL A 116 15.25 -7.12 31.41
C VAL A 116 15.74 -6.99 29.97
N ASP A 117 16.57 -7.93 29.55
CA ASP A 117 17.26 -7.85 28.26
C ASP A 117 16.28 -7.63 27.08
N LEU A 118 15.17 -8.36 27.06
CA LEU A 118 14.21 -8.35 25.95
C LEU A 118 12.75 -8.30 26.45
N VAL A 119 11.89 -7.62 25.69
CA VAL A 119 10.42 -7.71 25.81
C VAL A 119 9.84 -8.27 24.53
N VAL A 120 8.79 -9.08 24.65
CA VAL A 120 8.03 -9.62 23.52
C VAL A 120 6.58 -9.18 23.64
N PHE A 121 6.05 -8.58 22.59
CA PHE A 121 4.62 -8.22 22.47
C PHE A 121 3.91 -9.21 21.55
N ASP A 122 3.53 -10.38 22.06
CA ASP A 122 3.02 -11.49 21.24
C ASP A 122 1.75 -11.08 20.46
N GLY A 123 1.85 -11.05 19.13
CA GLY A 123 0.76 -10.71 18.23
C GLY A 123 0.71 -9.25 17.78
N ALA A 124 1.63 -8.39 18.24
CA ALA A 124 1.68 -6.97 17.86
C ALA A 124 1.89 -6.79 16.34
N THR A 125 2.69 -7.63 15.70
CA THR A 125 2.96 -7.56 14.26
C THR A 125 1.70 -7.80 13.44
N LYS A 126 0.86 -8.77 13.85
CA LYS A 126 -0.42 -9.06 13.17
C LYS A 126 -1.38 -7.87 13.25
N ILE A 127 -1.45 -7.23 14.41
CA ILE A 127 -2.26 -6.02 14.62
C ILE A 127 -1.75 -4.90 13.70
N LYS A 128 -0.43 -4.68 13.67
CA LYS A 128 0.20 -3.65 12.82
C LYS A 128 -0.06 -3.89 11.33
N GLU A 129 -0.01 -5.14 10.87
CA GLU A 129 -0.32 -5.49 9.48
C GLU A 129 -1.79 -5.23 9.13
N LYS A 130 -2.71 -5.59 10.04
CA LYS A 130 -4.14 -5.32 9.87
C LYS A 130 -4.43 -3.82 9.75
N VAL A 131 -3.82 -3.00 10.61
CA VAL A 131 -3.94 -1.53 10.55
C VAL A 131 -3.40 -0.97 9.24
N LYS A 132 -2.29 -1.50 8.71
CA LYS A 132 -1.74 -1.05 7.42
C LYS A 132 -2.65 -1.36 6.24
N LEU A 133 -3.32 -2.52 6.25
CA LEU A 133 -4.17 -2.96 5.15
C LEU A 133 -5.56 -2.32 5.16
N SER A 134 -6.13 -2.13 6.35
CA SER A 134 -7.55 -1.78 6.49
C SER A 134 -7.80 -0.56 7.38
N GLY A 135 -6.74 0.15 7.77
CA GLY A 135 -6.79 1.32 8.64
C GLY A 135 -7.08 0.98 10.11
N ALA A 136 -6.88 1.95 11.00
CA ALA A 136 -7.08 1.78 12.45
C ALA A 136 -8.52 1.40 12.82
N ARG A 137 -9.52 1.82 12.01
CA ARG A 137 -10.94 1.51 12.21
C ARG A 137 -11.29 0.03 12.02
N SER A 138 -10.38 -0.76 11.44
CA SER A 138 -10.55 -2.21 11.27
C SER A 138 -10.22 -3.05 12.51
N LEU A 139 -9.66 -2.41 13.55
CA LEU A 139 -9.36 -3.07 14.81
C LEU A 139 -10.65 -3.37 15.57
N THR A 140 -10.76 -4.61 16.01
CA THR A 140 -11.84 -5.11 16.86
C THR A 140 -11.32 -5.30 18.28
N LYS A 141 -12.22 -5.49 19.25
CA LYS A 141 -11.84 -5.83 20.64
C LYS A 141 -10.99 -7.11 20.76
N LYS A 142 -10.93 -7.93 19.72
CA LYS A 142 -10.11 -9.16 19.67
C LYS A 142 -8.69 -8.91 19.14
N ASP A 143 -8.43 -7.78 18.50
CA ASP A 143 -7.11 -7.42 17.95
C ASP A 143 -6.27 -6.73 19.02
N VAL A 144 -5.97 -7.48 20.09
CA VAL A 144 -5.14 -7.04 21.21
C VAL A 144 -3.89 -7.90 21.31
N VAL A 145 -2.81 -7.33 21.87
CA VAL A 145 -1.61 -8.09 22.17
C VAL A 145 -1.97 -9.22 23.13
N LYS A 146 -1.61 -10.46 22.79
CA LYS A 146 -2.01 -11.65 23.54
C LYS A 146 -1.32 -11.70 24.90
N GLU A 147 -0.03 -11.43 24.92
CA GLU A 147 0.78 -11.41 26.13
C GLU A 147 2.01 -10.52 25.94
N VAL A 148 2.50 -9.99 27.06
CA VAL A 148 3.78 -9.27 27.13
C VAL A 148 4.74 -10.12 27.94
N VAL A 149 5.81 -10.59 27.32
CA VAL A 149 6.78 -11.49 27.94
C VAL A 149 8.10 -10.77 28.15
N LEU A 150 8.52 -10.69 29.41
CA LEU A 150 9.83 -10.16 29.80
C LEU A 150 10.84 -11.31 29.86
N LEU A 151 11.99 -11.11 29.22
CA LEU A 151 13.02 -12.13 29.08
C LEU A 151 14.37 -11.57 29.50
N SER A 152 15.01 -12.26 30.43
CA SER A 152 16.35 -11.94 30.90
C SER A 152 17.20 -13.20 30.99
N LYS A 153 18.51 -13.03 30.88
CA LYS A 153 19.44 -14.15 31.01
C LYS A 153 19.47 -14.57 32.48
N LYS A 154 19.31 -15.87 32.73
CA LYS A 154 19.55 -16.44 34.06
C LYS A 154 20.95 -16.07 34.54
N THR A 155 21.01 -15.41 35.68
CA THR A 155 22.25 -14.86 36.25
C THR A 155 22.55 -15.46 37.62
N SER A 156 23.83 -15.63 37.92
CA SER A 156 24.33 -16.01 39.25
C SER A 156 24.55 -14.80 40.15
N ASN A 157 24.50 -13.57 39.61
CA ASN A 157 24.69 -12.35 40.38
C ASN A 157 23.55 -12.17 41.41
N PRO A 158 23.86 -12.13 42.72
CA PRO A 158 22.84 -12.01 43.77
C PRO A 158 21.97 -10.76 43.65
N TYR A 159 22.55 -9.62 43.26
CA TYR A 159 21.83 -8.36 43.08
C TYR A 159 20.80 -8.46 41.95
N LEU A 160 21.24 -8.93 40.77
CA LEU A 160 20.33 -9.08 39.63
C LEU A 160 19.25 -10.14 39.90
N LYS A 161 19.57 -11.22 40.63
CA LYS A 161 18.58 -12.21 41.04
C LYS A 161 17.51 -11.61 41.95
N LYS A 162 17.90 -10.76 42.90
CA LYS A 162 16.97 -10.02 43.77
C LYS A 162 16.09 -9.07 42.95
N LEU A 163 16.69 -8.36 41.99
CA LEU A 163 15.98 -7.43 41.11
C LEU A 163 14.99 -8.15 40.19
N HIS A 164 15.37 -9.26 39.57
CA HIS A 164 14.46 -10.09 38.77
C HIS A 164 13.29 -10.64 39.59
N LYS A 165 13.55 -11.07 40.83
CA LYS A 165 12.50 -11.51 41.76
C LYS A 165 11.54 -10.36 42.12
N SER A 166 12.07 -9.18 42.39
CA SER A 166 11.26 -7.99 42.65
C SER A 166 10.35 -7.64 41.48
N ILE A 167 10.86 -7.73 40.24
CA ILE A 167 10.07 -7.45 39.04
C ILE A 167 8.96 -8.50 38.88
N ASP A 168 9.29 -9.78 39.06
CA ASP A 168 8.31 -10.87 39.00
C ASP A 168 7.21 -10.69 40.03
N GLU A 169 7.56 -10.37 41.29
CA GLU A 169 6.59 -10.09 42.37
C GLU A 169 5.65 -8.93 42.01
N VAL A 170 6.18 -7.81 41.52
CA VAL A 170 5.37 -6.65 41.08
C VAL A 170 4.40 -7.03 39.96
N ILE A 171 4.82 -7.87 39.01
CA ILE A 171 3.97 -8.33 37.91
C ILE A 171 2.87 -9.28 38.41
N GLN A 172 3.21 -10.24 39.28
CA GLN A 172 2.24 -11.18 39.85
C GLN A 172 1.20 -10.47 40.71
N ASN A 173 1.63 -9.48 41.50
CA ASN A 173 0.75 -8.68 42.35
C ASN A 173 -0.04 -7.63 41.56
N LYS A 174 0.24 -7.45 40.25
CA LYS A 174 -0.34 -6.41 39.39
C LYS A 174 -0.08 -4.99 39.91
N GLU A 175 1.07 -4.77 40.54
CA GLU A 175 1.51 -3.48 41.08
C GLU A 175 2.16 -2.62 39.99
N TYR A 176 1.51 -2.51 38.82
CA TYR A 176 1.99 -1.73 37.69
C TYR A 176 0.87 -0.90 37.07
N GLU A 177 1.26 0.24 36.49
CA GLU A 177 0.36 1.16 35.82
C GLU A 177 0.73 1.25 34.33
N TRP A 178 -0.28 1.27 33.46
CA TRP A 178 -0.11 1.54 32.04
C TRP A 178 -0.36 3.03 31.78
N LYS A 179 0.65 3.73 31.29
CA LYS A 179 0.54 5.13 30.85
C LYS A 179 0.74 5.23 29.35
N THR A 180 -0.01 6.11 28.71
CA THR A 180 0.15 6.36 27.27
C THR A 180 0.87 7.67 27.10
N ALA A 181 2.04 7.64 26.46
CA ALA A 181 2.78 8.85 26.13
C ALA A 181 2.51 9.25 24.68
N GLU A 182 2.11 10.49 24.46
CA GLU A 182 2.05 11.12 23.14
C GLU A 182 3.33 11.92 22.93
N VAL A 183 4.11 11.53 21.92
CA VAL A 183 5.38 12.20 21.58
C VAL A 183 5.08 13.24 20.52
N LEU A 184 5.08 14.50 20.92
CA LEU A 184 4.96 15.68 20.05
C LEU A 184 6.37 16.20 19.73
N GLU A 185 6.49 17.08 18.73
CA GLU A 185 7.78 17.71 18.42
C GLU A 185 8.30 18.51 19.63
N GLY A 186 9.27 17.93 20.34
CA GLY A 186 9.94 18.55 21.48
C GLY A 186 9.27 18.33 22.84
N ASN A 187 8.12 17.67 22.93
CA ASN A 187 7.42 17.41 24.20
C ASN A 187 6.86 15.98 24.27
N ILE A 188 6.83 15.43 25.49
CA ILE A 188 6.21 14.13 25.78
C ILE A 188 5.08 14.39 26.77
N GLU A 189 3.84 14.17 26.34
CA GLU A 189 2.66 14.28 27.20
C GLU A 189 2.22 12.89 27.65
N PHE A 190 2.09 12.70 28.96
CA PHE A 190 1.59 11.45 29.52
C PHE A 190 0.10 11.59 29.81
N LYS A 191 -0.70 10.67 29.23
CA LYS A 191 -2.12 10.46 29.53
C LYS A 191 -2.29 9.27 30.48
#